data_AF-A0A934HCI6-F1
#
_entry.id   AF-A0A934HCI6-F1
#
_cell.length_a   1.000
_cell.length_b   1.000
_cell.length_c   1.000
_cell.angle_alpha   90.00
_cell.angle_beta   90.00
_cell.angle_gamma   90.00
#
_symmetry.space_group_name_H-M   'P 1'
#
loop_
_entity.id
_entity.type
_entity.pdbx_description
1 polymer ?
#
loop_
_entity_poly.entity_id
_entity_poly.type
_entity_poly.pdbx_seq_one_letter_code
_entity_poly.pdbx_strand_id
1 'polypeptide(L)'
;MAKPIIIPAFAYKSPRCTKRGTGHKGLRSTLKYLEFCEDRDKPAKKERRDRWQDRGLGAHYRGIFEACDRLQNPHVLAWMWVISPAPDLVALVPEDQRRPWLMDLTERIVEEYYAERGFQTPPYSFVQHDRLTKGGETQLHTHVILPGLAPTVEGWEPVYNRKGKKHEQLFNQIAIQECEAALDRAVGPEWRRLRQEPEVKPPDIPLDINDLDAWFPR
;
A
#
# COMPACT_ATOMS: atom_id res chain seq x y z
N MET A 1 -2.14 23.77 7.41
CA MET A 1 -1.84 22.99 6.16
C MET A 1 -3.11 22.24 5.75
N ALA A 2 -3.42 22.13 4.46
CA ALA A 2 -4.57 21.33 4.02
C ALA A 2 -4.38 19.87 4.44
N LYS A 3 -5.46 19.22 4.91
CA LYS A 3 -5.46 17.79 5.23
C LYS A 3 -4.96 17.01 4.00
N PRO A 4 -4.16 15.94 4.12
CA PRO A 4 -3.81 15.11 2.96
C PRO A 4 -5.07 14.42 2.39
N ILE A 5 -5.14 14.21 1.08
CA ILE A 5 -6.23 13.42 0.46
C ILE A 5 -5.94 11.91 0.51
N ILE A 6 -4.65 11.56 0.50
CA ILE A 6 -4.15 10.20 0.56
C ILE A 6 -2.76 10.24 1.21
N ILE A 7 -2.44 9.19 1.95
CA ILE A 7 -1.10 8.94 2.47
C ILE A 7 -0.55 7.70 1.78
N PRO A 8 0.32 7.90 0.77
CA PRO A 8 1.08 6.85 0.16
C PRO A 8 2.45 6.77 0.85
N ALA A 9 2.90 5.57 1.17
CA ALA A 9 4.22 5.37 1.76
C ALA A 9 4.84 4.07 1.26
N PHE A 10 6.17 4.00 1.15
CA PHE A 10 6.87 2.75 0.85
C PHE A 10 8.04 2.51 1.79
N ALA A 11 8.29 1.23 2.08
CA ALA A 11 9.44 0.70 2.78
C ALA A 11 9.96 -0.52 2.04
N TYR A 12 11.13 -1.03 2.43
CA TYR A 12 11.65 -2.28 1.87
C TYR A 12 12.20 -3.19 2.96
N LYS A 13 12.19 -4.49 2.68
CA LYS A 13 12.98 -5.49 3.40
C LYS A 13 14.26 -5.75 2.60
N SER A 14 15.40 -5.75 3.28
CA SER A 14 16.69 -6.04 2.65
C SER A 14 17.05 -7.51 2.85
N PRO A 15 17.55 -8.22 1.82
CA PRO A 15 17.91 -9.64 1.98
C PRO A 15 19.15 -9.83 2.87
N ARG A 16 19.95 -8.77 3.06
CA ARG A 16 21.19 -8.81 3.84
C ARG A 16 20.98 -8.53 5.33
N CYS A 17 19.81 -8.03 5.75
CA CYS A 17 19.61 -7.61 7.13
C CYS A 17 19.03 -8.75 7.97
N THR A 18 19.71 -9.07 9.09
CA THR A 18 19.31 -10.14 10.02
C THR A 18 18.63 -9.61 11.29
N LYS A 19 18.49 -8.28 11.43
CA LYS A 19 17.82 -7.65 12.58
C LYS A 19 16.33 -8.06 12.62
N ARG A 20 15.76 -8.01 13.83
CA ARG A 20 14.32 -8.31 14.04
C ARG A 20 13.46 -7.41 13.15
N GLY A 21 12.43 -8.00 12.54
CA GLY A 21 11.49 -7.26 11.69
C GLY A 21 11.95 -6.98 10.26
N THR A 22 13.13 -7.48 9.83
CA THR A 22 13.61 -7.35 8.45
C THR A 22 14.26 -8.65 7.93
N GLY A 23 14.78 -8.64 6.71
CA GLY A 23 15.25 -9.84 6.02
C GLY A 23 14.15 -10.84 5.69
N HIS A 24 14.54 -12.06 5.34
CA HIS A 24 13.62 -13.14 4.99
C HIS A 24 12.64 -13.49 6.10
N LYS A 25 13.14 -13.58 7.35
CA LYS A 25 12.28 -13.85 8.51
C LYS A 25 11.29 -12.71 8.74
N GLY A 26 11.74 -11.46 8.62
CA GLY A 26 10.90 -10.27 8.76
C GLY A 26 9.81 -10.23 7.70
N LEU A 27 10.17 -10.38 6.42
CA LEU A 27 9.20 -10.40 5.32
C LEU A 27 8.16 -11.51 5.50
N ARG A 28 8.61 -12.74 5.76
CA ARG A 28 7.70 -13.88 5.95
C ARG A 28 6.75 -13.68 7.12
N SER A 29 7.23 -13.09 8.22
CA SER A 29 6.39 -12.75 9.38
C SER A 29 5.36 -11.67 9.02
N THR A 30 5.77 -10.62 8.32
CA THR A 30 4.87 -9.54 7.88
C THR A 30 3.79 -10.09 6.94
N LEU A 31 4.14 -10.86 5.92
CA LEU A 31 3.18 -11.43 4.98
C LEU A 31 2.17 -12.36 5.68
N LYS A 32 2.67 -13.20 6.59
CA LYS A 32 1.80 -14.06 7.41
C LYS A 32 0.83 -13.24 8.26
N TYR A 33 1.31 -12.17 8.87
CA TYR A 33 0.48 -11.29 9.68
C TYR A 33 -0.61 -10.62 8.83
N LEU A 34 -0.24 -10.07 7.66
CA LEU A 34 -1.17 -9.42 6.73
C LEU A 34 -2.27 -10.36 6.20
N GLU A 35 -1.96 -11.65 6.05
CA GLU A 35 -2.93 -12.66 5.61
C GLU A 35 -3.91 -13.05 6.72
N PHE A 36 -3.39 -13.30 7.94
CA PHE A 36 -4.17 -13.92 9.01
C PHE A 36 -4.73 -12.94 10.04
N CYS A 37 -4.38 -11.66 10.01
CA CYS A 37 -4.87 -10.64 10.94
C CYS A 37 -5.63 -9.54 10.19
N GLU A 38 -6.77 -9.11 10.76
CA GLU A 38 -7.48 -7.88 10.33
C GLU A 38 -7.12 -6.70 11.24
N ASP A 39 -6.80 -7.02 12.49
CA ASP A 39 -6.27 -6.13 13.51
C ASP A 39 -5.35 -6.95 14.41
N ARG A 40 -4.58 -6.31 15.29
CA ARG A 40 -3.56 -6.99 16.08
C ARG A 40 -4.08 -8.17 16.89
N ASP A 41 -5.23 -7.98 17.51
CA ASP A 41 -5.87 -9.00 18.34
C ASP A 41 -7.07 -9.65 17.65
N LYS A 42 -7.34 -9.30 16.39
CA LYS A 42 -8.49 -9.82 15.62
C LYS A 42 -8.00 -10.69 14.46
N PRO A 43 -8.15 -12.02 14.56
CA PRO A 43 -7.83 -12.89 13.45
C PRO A 43 -8.75 -12.56 12.27
N ALA A 44 -8.21 -12.70 11.06
CA ALA A 44 -9.00 -12.60 9.86
C ALA A 44 -10.10 -13.66 9.85
N LYS A 45 -11.29 -13.26 9.39
CA LYS A 45 -12.43 -14.18 9.23
C LYS A 45 -12.00 -15.32 8.31
N LYS A 46 -12.39 -16.57 8.61
CA LYS A 46 -11.99 -17.77 7.84
C LYS A 46 -12.33 -17.66 6.35
N GLU A 47 -13.39 -16.94 6.01
CA GLU A 47 -13.85 -16.65 4.64
C GLU A 47 -12.90 -15.72 3.86
N ARG A 48 -11.97 -15.04 4.53
CA ARG A 48 -10.99 -14.11 3.96
C ARG A 48 -9.57 -14.69 3.88
N ARG A 49 -9.42 -16.02 3.90
CA ARG A 49 -8.09 -16.65 3.73
C ARG A 49 -7.51 -16.42 2.33
N ASP A 50 -8.36 -16.24 1.33
CA ASP A 50 -7.99 -15.87 -0.05
C ASP A 50 -8.12 -14.34 -0.27
N ARG A 51 -7.74 -13.53 0.72
CA ARG A 51 -7.90 -12.06 0.66
C ARG A 51 -6.85 -11.32 -0.19
N TRP A 52 -5.75 -12.00 -0.53
CA TRP A 52 -4.74 -11.43 -1.40
C TRP A 52 -5.33 -11.24 -2.79
N GLN A 53 -5.25 -10.01 -3.29
CA GLN A 53 -5.47 -9.71 -4.69
C GLN A 53 -4.16 -10.02 -5.43
N ASP A 54 -4.14 -11.14 -6.14
CA ASP A 54 -2.98 -11.60 -6.90
C ASP A 54 -2.94 -10.91 -8.26
N ARG A 55 -1.83 -10.22 -8.54
CA ARG A 55 -1.50 -9.62 -9.85
C ARG A 55 -0.22 -10.26 -10.41
N GLY A 56 -0.02 -11.55 -10.12
CA GLY A 56 1.04 -12.41 -10.63
C GLY A 56 2.15 -12.74 -9.63
N LEU A 57 2.13 -12.16 -8.42
CA LEU A 57 3.14 -12.43 -7.39
C LEU A 57 2.76 -13.61 -6.49
N GLY A 58 1.47 -13.91 -6.36
CA GLY A 58 0.94 -15.04 -5.62
C GLY A 58 -0.28 -14.70 -4.76
N ALA A 59 -1.16 -15.68 -4.57
CA ALA A 59 -2.40 -15.55 -3.81
C ALA A 59 -2.29 -15.87 -2.30
N HIS A 60 -1.08 -16.17 -1.80
CA HIS A 60 -0.86 -16.52 -0.39
C HIS A 60 0.57 -16.16 0.05
N TYR A 61 0.79 -16.01 1.36
CA TYR A 61 2.02 -15.44 1.93
C TYR A 61 3.28 -16.24 1.58
N ARG A 62 3.18 -17.56 1.42
CA ARG A 62 4.34 -18.40 1.04
C ARG A 62 4.70 -18.20 -0.43
N GLY A 63 3.71 -18.25 -1.32
CA GLY A 63 3.90 -17.97 -2.75
C GLY A 63 4.44 -16.56 -2.99
N ILE A 64 3.88 -15.55 -2.33
CA ILE A 64 4.37 -14.17 -2.40
C ILE A 64 5.83 -14.08 -1.92
N PHE A 65 6.14 -14.73 -0.79
CA PHE A 65 7.50 -14.76 -0.25
C PHE A 65 8.50 -15.41 -1.23
N GLU A 66 8.15 -16.58 -1.79
CA GLU A 66 8.98 -17.31 -2.74
C GLU A 66 9.19 -16.53 -4.04
N ALA A 67 8.15 -15.84 -4.53
CA ALA A 67 8.26 -14.99 -5.70
C ALA A 67 9.16 -13.76 -5.45
N CYS A 68 9.03 -13.11 -4.29
CA CYS A 68 9.92 -12.03 -3.88
C CYS A 68 11.37 -12.49 -3.72
N ASP A 69 11.61 -13.67 -3.15
CA ASP A 69 12.96 -14.23 -2.99
C ASP A 69 13.59 -14.55 -4.37
N ARG A 70 12.80 -15.03 -5.32
CA ARG A 70 13.25 -15.26 -6.70
C ARG A 70 13.52 -13.94 -7.45
N LEU A 71 12.69 -12.93 -7.25
CA LEU A 71 12.75 -11.63 -7.96
C LEU A 71 13.41 -10.53 -7.11
N GLN A 72 14.28 -10.90 -6.18
CA GLN A 72 15.03 -9.94 -5.37
C GLN A 72 16.20 -9.33 -6.14
N ASN A 73 16.67 -8.18 -5.66
CA ASN A 73 17.97 -7.64 -6.04
C ASN A 73 18.91 -7.63 -4.80
N PRO A 74 20.21 -7.33 -4.96
CA PRO A 74 21.18 -7.42 -3.86
C PRO A 74 20.84 -6.59 -2.60
N HIS A 75 19.96 -5.59 -2.71
CA HIS A 75 19.58 -4.69 -1.63
C HIS A 75 18.11 -4.78 -1.23
N VAL A 76 17.22 -5.22 -2.13
CA VAL A 76 15.77 -5.27 -1.92
C VAL A 76 15.25 -6.69 -2.13
N LEU A 77 14.72 -7.26 -1.06
CA LEU A 77 13.99 -8.53 -1.07
C LEU A 77 12.54 -8.31 -1.49
N ALA A 78 11.90 -7.30 -0.89
CA ALA A 78 10.57 -6.87 -1.25
C ALA A 78 10.39 -5.39 -0.90
N TRP A 79 9.68 -4.67 -1.76
CA TRP A 79 9.04 -3.41 -1.44
C TRP A 79 7.70 -3.69 -0.75
N MET A 80 7.39 -2.87 0.24
CA MET A 80 6.12 -2.86 0.94
C MET A 80 5.56 -1.45 0.86
N TRP A 81 4.46 -1.27 0.15
CA TRP A 81 3.78 0.00 0.05
C TRP A 81 2.51 -0.01 0.89
N VAL A 82 2.13 1.17 1.35
CA VAL A 82 0.83 1.44 1.95
C VAL A 82 0.16 2.54 1.17
N ILE A 83 -1.12 2.32 0.83
CA ILE A 83 -1.99 3.30 0.19
C ILE A 83 -3.18 3.51 1.13
N SER A 84 -3.24 4.68 1.78
CA SER A 84 -4.28 5.01 2.76
C SER A 84 -4.95 6.34 2.39
N PRO A 85 -6.09 6.32 1.66
CA PRO A 85 -6.89 7.51 1.45
C PRO A 85 -7.42 8.08 2.78
N ALA A 86 -7.77 9.37 2.77
CA ALA A 86 -8.30 10.02 3.96
C ALA A 86 -9.69 9.44 4.32
N PRO A 87 -9.93 9.03 5.59
CA PRO A 87 -11.19 8.40 5.99
C PRO A 87 -12.46 9.18 5.63
N ASP A 88 -12.41 10.51 5.77
CA ASP A 88 -13.50 11.42 5.41
C ASP A 88 -13.82 11.43 3.91
N LEU A 89 -12.83 11.22 3.05
CA LEU A 89 -13.06 11.09 1.60
C LEU A 89 -13.58 9.71 1.23
N VAL A 90 -13.08 8.65 1.88
CA VAL A 90 -13.61 7.29 1.71
C VAL A 90 -15.08 7.22 2.12
N ALA A 91 -15.47 7.99 3.16
CA ALA A 91 -16.85 8.05 3.62
C ALA A 91 -17.82 8.60 2.56
N LEU A 92 -17.34 9.42 1.61
CA LEU A 92 -18.15 9.94 0.49
C LEU A 92 -18.53 8.85 -0.52
N VAL A 93 -17.68 7.83 -0.67
CA VAL A 93 -17.94 6.71 -1.58
C VAL A 93 -19.01 5.80 -0.94
N PRO A 94 -20.02 5.34 -1.72
CA PRO A 94 -21.02 4.38 -1.23
C PRO A 94 -20.36 3.17 -0.58
N GLU A 95 -20.90 2.71 0.56
CA GLU A 95 -20.23 1.73 1.42
C GLU A 95 -19.90 0.41 0.69
N ASP A 96 -20.82 -0.05 -0.14
CA ASP A 96 -20.71 -1.24 -0.99
C ASP A 96 -19.64 -1.09 -2.09
N GLN A 97 -19.27 0.15 -2.43
CA GLN A 97 -18.30 0.47 -3.48
C GLN A 97 -16.90 0.83 -2.95
N ARG A 98 -16.74 1.10 -1.64
CA ARG A 98 -15.45 1.55 -1.06
C ARG A 98 -14.29 0.58 -1.31
N ARG A 99 -14.51 -0.72 -1.17
CA ARG A 99 -13.47 -1.76 -1.39
C ARG A 99 -13.11 -1.90 -2.86
N PRO A 100 -14.07 -2.07 -3.79
CA PRO A 100 -13.79 -2.01 -5.23
C PRO A 100 -13.08 -0.72 -5.65
N TRP A 101 -13.51 0.42 -5.11
CA TRP A 101 -12.90 1.73 -5.38
C TRP A 101 -11.43 1.79 -4.95
N LEU A 102 -11.12 1.36 -3.72
CA LEU A 102 -9.73 1.34 -3.25
C LEU A 102 -8.87 0.32 -4.02
N MET A 103 -9.48 -0.75 -4.54
CA MET A 103 -8.80 -1.73 -5.37
C MET A 103 -8.34 -1.09 -6.70
N ASP A 104 -9.27 -0.46 -7.44
CA ASP A 104 -8.96 0.28 -8.67
C ASP A 104 -7.92 1.38 -8.43
N LEU A 105 -8.08 2.16 -7.35
CA LEU A 105 -7.12 3.19 -6.96
C LEU A 105 -5.72 2.61 -6.71
N THR A 106 -5.64 1.47 -6.00
CA THR A 106 -4.35 0.82 -5.72
C THR A 106 -3.66 0.37 -7.01
N GLU A 107 -4.40 -0.26 -7.91
CA GLU A 107 -3.87 -0.78 -9.18
C GLU A 107 -3.32 0.36 -10.05
N ARG A 108 -4.11 1.42 -10.22
CA ARG A 108 -3.69 2.61 -10.99
C ARG A 108 -2.44 3.26 -10.43
N ILE A 109 -2.36 3.43 -9.10
CA ILE A 109 -1.16 4.00 -8.46
C ILE A 109 0.08 3.14 -8.73
N VAL A 110 -0.05 1.81 -8.66
CA VAL A 110 1.07 0.90 -8.94
C VAL A 110 1.48 0.99 -10.40
N GLU A 111 0.53 0.86 -11.32
CA GLU A 111 0.78 0.89 -12.76
C GLU A 111 1.43 2.21 -13.20
N GLU A 112 0.84 3.33 -12.81
CA GLU A 112 1.33 4.67 -13.17
C GLU A 112 2.72 4.93 -12.60
N TYR A 113 2.98 4.51 -11.35
CA TYR A 113 4.30 4.69 -10.74
C TYR A 113 5.39 3.95 -11.51
N TYR A 114 5.13 2.72 -11.97
CA TYR A 114 6.11 1.97 -12.74
C TYR A 114 6.26 2.52 -14.16
N ALA A 115 5.15 2.92 -14.80
CA ALA A 115 5.16 3.54 -16.11
C ALA A 115 5.99 4.84 -16.14
N GLU A 116 5.73 5.76 -15.21
CA GLU A 116 6.47 7.02 -15.05
C GLU A 116 7.96 6.81 -14.72
N ARG A 117 8.29 5.64 -14.16
CA ARG A 117 9.67 5.24 -13.86
C ARG A 117 10.35 4.50 -15.01
N GLY A 118 9.67 4.32 -16.14
CA GLY A 118 10.20 3.65 -17.34
C GLY A 118 10.26 2.12 -17.22
N PHE A 119 9.49 1.53 -16.31
CA PHE A 119 9.39 0.09 -16.12
C PHE A 119 8.04 -0.42 -16.62
N GLN A 120 7.97 -1.72 -16.92
CA GLN A 120 6.71 -2.45 -16.95
C GLN A 120 6.29 -2.77 -15.51
N THR A 121 4.98 -2.88 -15.27
CA THR A 121 4.46 -3.24 -13.94
C THR A 121 4.95 -4.64 -13.56
N PRO A 122 5.70 -4.79 -12.44
CA PRO A 122 6.12 -6.11 -11.99
C PRO A 122 4.92 -6.90 -11.46
N PRO A 123 5.03 -8.22 -11.30
CA PRO A 123 4.06 -8.96 -10.52
C PRO A 123 3.98 -8.40 -9.10
N TYR A 124 2.78 -8.16 -8.61
CA TYR A 124 2.54 -7.72 -7.24
C TYR A 124 1.35 -8.45 -6.64
N SER A 125 1.23 -8.38 -5.31
CA SER A 125 0.04 -8.79 -4.59
C SER A 125 -0.28 -7.77 -3.53
N PHE A 126 -1.56 -7.58 -3.24
CA PHE A 126 -1.97 -6.63 -2.22
C PHE A 126 -3.14 -7.14 -1.39
N VAL A 127 -3.32 -6.54 -0.22
CA VAL A 127 -4.40 -6.87 0.69
C VAL A 127 -4.98 -5.61 1.31
N GLN A 128 -6.30 -5.51 1.33
CA GLN A 128 -7.03 -4.40 1.93
C GLN A 128 -7.36 -4.70 3.39
N HIS A 129 -7.02 -3.77 4.27
CA HIS A 129 -7.29 -3.80 5.70
C HIS A 129 -8.22 -2.64 6.05
N ASP A 130 -9.02 -2.83 7.08
CA ASP A 130 -9.99 -1.83 7.52
C ASP A 130 -9.98 -1.81 9.06
N ARG A 131 -9.13 -0.93 9.59
CA ARG A 131 -8.95 -0.77 11.04
C ARG A 131 -9.81 0.39 11.55
N LEU A 132 -10.09 0.40 12.84
CA LEU A 132 -10.64 1.60 13.48
C LEU A 132 -9.49 2.54 13.87
N THR A 133 -9.63 3.83 13.57
CA THR A 133 -8.73 4.86 14.10
C THR A 133 -9.00 5.04 15.60
N LYS A 134 -8.09 5.72 16.33
CA LYS A 134 -8.33 6.06 17.74
C LYS A 134 -9.60 6.91 17.95
N GLY A 135 -10.06 7.61 16.90
CA GLY A 135 -11.30 8.38 16.90
C GLY A 135 -12.55 7.57 16.56
N GLY A 136 -12.43 6.25 16.30
CA GLY A 136 -13.53 5.37 15.93
C GLY A 136 -13.92 5.40 14.46
N GLU A 137 -13.19 6.14 13.62
CA GLU A 137 -13.41 6.17 12.17
C GLU A 137 -12.81 4.92 11.51
N THR A 138 -13.39 4.45 10.41
CA THR A 138 -12.80 3.37 9.62
C THR A 138 -11.63 3.89 8.79
N GLN A 139 -10.51 3.18 8.80
CA GLN A 139 -9.34 3.47 8.00
C GLN A 139 -9.10 2.31 7.04
N LEU A 140 -9.80 2.38 5.91
CA LEU A 140 -9.62 1.47 4.80
C LEU A 140 -8.30 1.80 4.08
N HIS A 141 -7.38 0.84 4.03
CA HIS A 141 -6.06 1.00 3.44
C HIS A 141 -5.57 -0.29 2.80
N THR A 142 -4.60 -0.18 1.91
CA THR A 142 -4.02 -1.31 1.20
C THR A 142 -2.54 -1.48 1.52
N HIS A 143 -2.11 -2.70 1.80
CA HIS A 143 -0.70 -3.10 1.79
C HIS A 143 -0.37 -3.75 0.45
N VAL A 144 0.58 -3.19 -0.29
CA VAL A 144 1.06 -3.72 -1.58
C VAL A 144 2.45 -4.32 -1.40
N ILE A 145 2.66 -5.51 -1.92
CA ILE A 145 3.94 -6.21 -1.88
C ILE A 145 4.46 -6.34 -3.31
N LEU A 146 5.69 -5.87 -3.52
CA LEU A 146 6.35 -5.92 -4.82
C LEU A 146 7.77 -6.47 -4.69
N PRO A 147 8.31 -7.14 -5.72
CA PRO A 147 9.67 -7.65 -5.70
C PRO A 147 10.73 -6.54 -5.87
N GLY A 148 12.00 -6.90 -5.70
CA GLY A 148 13.12 -5.97 -5.88
C GLY A 148 13.49 -5.70 -7.35
N LEU A 149 13.08 -6.56 -8.25
CA LEU A 149 13.26 -6.41 -9.70
C LEU A 149 11.94 -6.00 -10.36
N ALA A 150 12.03 -5.27 -11.48
CA ALA A 150 10.89 -5.03 -12.36
C ALA A 150 11.26 -5.25 -13.83
N PRO A 151 10.27 -5.65 -14.65
CA PRO A 151 10.50 -5.86 -16.06
C PRO A 151 10.76 -4.55 -16.81
N THR A 152 11.62 -4.62 -17.81
CA THR A 152 11.88 -3.60 -18.84
C THR A 152 11.84 -4.28 -20.21
N VAL A 153 11.92 -3.50 -21.29
CA VAL A 153 12.01 -4.07 -22.65
C VAL A 153 13.26 -4.94 -22.86
N GLU A 154 14.31 -4.70 -22.07
CA GLU A 154 15.60 -5.42 -22.17
C GLU A 154 15.70 -6.62 -21.20
N GLY A 155 14.77 -6.77 -20.26
CA GLY A 155 14.77 -7.86 -19.29
C GLY A 155 14.25 -7.46 -17.92
N TRP A 156 15.01 -7.74 -16.86
CA TRP A 156 14.64 -7.44 -15.49
C TRP A 156 15.69 -6.57 -14.83
N GLU A 157 15.26 -5.45 -14.25
CA GLU A 157 16.15 -4.46 -13.67
C GLU A 157 15.86 -4.19 -12.18
N PRO A 158 16.90 -3.87 -11.38
CA PRO A 158 16.72 -3.49 -9.99
C PRO A 158 15.96 -2.16 -9.80
N VAL A 159 14.91 -2.20 -8.98
CA VAL A 159 14.14 -1.01 -8.62
C VAL A 159 14.61 -0.46 -7.29
N TYR A 160 15.06 0.79 -7.31
CA TYR A 160 15.45 1.54 -6.13
C TYR A 160 14.60 2.79 -5.94
N ASN A 161 13.98 2.95 -4.78
CA ASN A 161 13.33 4.19 -4.38
C ASN A 161 14.30 5.04 -3.55
N ARG A 162 14.87 6.08 -4.16
CA ARG A 162 15.94 6.90 -3.57
C ARG A 162 15.45 8.33 -3.36
N LYS A 163 15.64 8.87 -2.15
CA LYS A 163 15.27 10.26 -1.82
C LYS A 163 15.91 11.28 -2.75
N GLY A 164 17.20 11.14 -3.07
CA GLY A 164 17.93 12.04 -3.96
C GLY A 164 17.45 12.04 -5.42
N LYS A 165 16.62 11.08 -5.83
CA LYS A 165 16.01 11.00 -7.17
C LYS A 165 14.53 11.41 -7.18
N LYS A 166 14.05 11.98 -6.08
CA LYS A 166 12.67 12.43 -5.90
C LYS A 166 11.58 11.36 -6.08
N HIS A 167 11.93 10.08 -5.91
CA HIS A 167 11.00 8.96 -6.11
C HIS A 167 9.83 8.95 -5.12
N GLU A 168 10.04 9.50 -3.92
CA GLU A 168 8.99 9.67 -2.91
C GLU A 168 8.03 10.79 -3.31
N GLN A 169 8.53 11.92 -3.82
CA GLN A 169 7.70 13.01 -4.34
C GLN A 169 6.87 12.56 -5.54
N LEU A 170 7.47 11.82 -6.48
CA LEU A 170 6.76 11.24 -7.60
C LEU A 170 5.63 10.31 -7.14
N PHE A 171 5.91 9.44 -6.17
CA PHE A 171 4.90 8.52 -5.62
C PHE A 171 3.75 9.28 -4.97
N ASN A 172 4.05 10.33 -4.19
CA ASN A 172 3.03 11.18 -3.59
C ASN A 172 2.19 11.90 -4.65
N GLN A 173 2.81 12.43 -5.69
CA GLN A 173 2.12 13.13 -6.77
C GLN A 173 1.14 12.20 -7.51
N ILE A 174 1.60 11.03 -7.94
CA ILE A 174 0.78 10.04 -8.64
C ILE A 174 -0.38 9.60 -7.76
N ALA A 175 -0.12 9.27 -6.49
CA ALA A 175 -1.18 8.87 -5.56
C ALA A 175 -2.23 9.96 -5.35
N ILE A 176 -1.81 11.23 -5.27
CA ILE A 176 -2.73 12.37 -5.15
C ILE A 176 -3.59 12.45 -6.43
N GLN A 177 -2.97 12.48 -7.60
CA GLN A 177 -3.67 12.62 -8.89
C GLN A 177 -4.68 11.48 -9.11
N GLU A 178 -4.27 10.24 -8.86
CA GLU A 178 -5.15 9.08 -9.01
C GLU A 178 -6.28 9.08 -7.98
N CYS A 179 -6.02 9.52 -6.74
CA CYS A 179 -7.07 9.63 -5.72
C CYS A 179 -8.12 10.68 -6.10
N GLU A 180 -7.68 11.86 -6.58
CA GLU A 180 -8.60 12.90 -7.06
C GLU A 180 -9.43 12.41 -8.24
N ALA A 181 -8.79 11.79 -9.24
CA ALA A 181 -9.47 11.24 -10.40
C ALA A 181 -10.44 10.12 -10.01
N ALA A 182 -10.08 9.26 -9.06
CA ALA A 182 -10.94 8.20 -8.57
C ALA A 182 -12.16 8.74 -7.81
N LEU A 183 -12.00 9.81 -7.03
CA LEU A 183 -13.13 10.47 -6.35
C LEU A 183 -14.05 11.17 -7.34
N ASP A 184 -13.50 11.81 -8.37
CA ASP A 184 -14.31 12.43 -9.44
C ASP A 184 -15.18 11.42 -10.15
N ARG A 185 -14.64 10.23 -10.45
CA ARG A 185 -15.40 9.14 -11.06
C ARG A 185 -16.48 8.59 -10.12
N ALA A 186 -16.21 8.53 -8.82
CA ALA A 186 -17.10 7.89 -7.85
C ALA A 186 -18.25 8.80 -7.38
N VAL A 187 -17.96 10.07 -7.10
CA VAL A 187 -18.91 10.99 -6.43
C VAL A 187 -19.04 12.35 -7.13
N GLY A 188 -18.35 12.55 -8.24
CA GLY A 188 -18.34 13.81 -8.98
C GLY A 188 -17.45 14.89 -8.35
N PRO A 189 -17.02 15.92 -9.10
CA PRO A 189 -15.97 16.86 -8.68
C PRO A 189 -16.34 17.77 -7.49
N GLU A 190 -17.60 17.75 -7.05
CA GLU A 190 -18.11 18.60 -5.98
C GLU A 190 -17.50 18.30 -4.61
N TRP A 191 -16.97 17.08 -4.40
CA TRP A 191 -16.27 16.70 -3.17
C TRP A 191 -15.12 17.67 -2.82
N ARG A 192 -14.53 18.32 -3.83
CA ARG A 192 -13.46 19.31 -3.64
C ARG A 192 -13.88 20.54 -2.85
N ARG A 193 -15.17 20.89 -2.86
CA ARG A 193 -15.69 22.00 -2.04
C ARG A 193 -15.63 21.67 -0.54
N LEU A 194 -15.75 20.40 -0.18
CA LEU A 194 -15.65 19.92 1.21
C LEU A 194 -14.21 20.02 1.76
N ARG A 195 -13.22 20.36 0.92
CA ARG A 195 -11.82 20.58 1.33
C ARG A 195 -11.51 22.03 1.70
N GLN A 196 -12.39 22.99 1.40
CA GLN A 196 -12.21 24.39 1.77
C GLN A 196 -12.56 24.60 3.27
N GLU A 197 -11.60 24.25 4.15
CA GLU A 197 -11.42 24.56 5.61
C GLU A 197 -12.30 23.87 6.69
N PRO A 198 -11.84 23.69 7.96
CA PRO A 198 -10.64 24.22 8.65
C PRO A 198 -9.59 23.17 9.09
N GLU A 199 -8.55 23.64 9.79
CA GLU A 199 -7.36 22.91 10.26
C GLU A 199 -7.69 21.68 11.14
N VAL A 200 -7.72 20.50 10.54
CA VAL A 200 -7.79 19.22 11.26
C VAL A 200 -6.37 18.80 11.64
N LYS A 201 -6.17 18.39 12.91
CA LYS A 201 -4.92 17.81 13.39
C LYS A 201 -4.43 16.73 12.42
N PRO A 202 -3.11 16.62 12.16
CA PRO A 202 -2.57 15.64 11.24
C PRO A 202 -3.13 14.25 11.58
N PRO A 203 -3.57 13.48 10.57
CA PRO A 203 -4.19 12.19 10.81
C PRO A 203 -3.22 11.29 11.59
N ASP A 204 -3.75 10.53 12.55
CA ASP A 204 -3.02 9.59 13.42
C ASP A 204 -2.62 8.33 12.62
N ILE A 205 -1.88 8.55 11.55
CA ILE A 205 -1.40 7.53 10.63
C ILE A 205 0.08 7.31 10.94
N PRO A 206 0.46 6.07 11.30
CA PRO A 206 1.84 5.70 11.50
C PRO A 206 2.70 6.04 10.30
N LEU A 207 3.84 6.70 10.55
CA LEU A 207 4.81 7.00 9.49
C LEU A 207 5.73 5.82 9.19
N ASP A 208 5.91 4.88 10.12
CA ASP A 208 6.71 3.68 9.91
C ASP A 208 5.84 2.50 9.45
N ILE A 209 5.97 2.12 8.17
CA ILE A 209 5.31 0.96 7.56
C ILE A 209 5.80 -0.37 8.15
N ASN A 210 7.03 -0.39 8.69
CA ASN A 210 7.57 -1.60 9.30
C ASN A 210 7.08 -1.79 10.72
N ASP A 211 6.55 -0.74 11.35
CA ASP A 211 5.98 -0.80 12.68
C ASP A 211 4.52 -1.28 12.61
N LEU A 212 4.37 -2.60 12.54
CA LEU A 212 3.05 -3.23 12.55
C LEU A 212 2.24 -2.84 13.80
N ASP A 213 2.88 -2.59 14.95
CA ASP A 213 2.15 -2.17 16.17
C ASP A 213 1.57 -0.76 16.03
N ALA A 214 2.16 0.09 15.18
CA ALA A 214 1.60 1.39 14.89
C ALA A 214 0.40 1.30 13.93
N TRP A 215 0.48 0.43 12.90
CA TRP A 215 -0.63 0.19 11.97
C TRP A 215 -1.78 -0.57 12.63
N PHE A 216 -1.51 -1.36 13.66
CA PHE A 216 -2.50 -2.13 14.40
C PHE A 216 -2.35 -1.89 15.92
N PRO A 217 -2.77 -0.71 16.42
CA PRO A 217 -2.55 -0.27 17.80
C PRO A 217 -3.40 -1.05 18.82
N ARG A 218 -2.95 -0.97 20.08
CA ARG A 218 -3.54 -1.61 21.27
C ARG A 218 -4.97 -1.20 21.58
#